data_AF-A0A3S1SAF6-F1
#
_entry.id   AF-A0A3S1SAF6-F1
#
_cell.length_a   1.000
_cell.length_b   1.000
_cell.length_c   1.000
_cell.angle_alpha   90.00
_cell.angle_beta   90.00
_cell.angle_gamma   90.00
#
_symmetry.space_group_name_H-M   'P 1'
#
loop_
_entity.id
_entity.type
_entity.pdbx_description
1 polymer ?
#
loop_
_entity_poly.entity_id
_entity_poly.type
_entity_poly.pdbx_seq_one_letter_code
_entity_poly.pdbx_strand_id
1 'polypeptide(L)'
;MAGRGWGSDQGEDAAIGVSERSLFAPLPASLLPPSPLVPDSGKLPLQTGVTASVPVAGTGRIVRVRRQIGLISLPRLRHSVNTAASLELDRGVAFLLVPVCLAIGAIGYFSLTAEPDFARPVAVVILTGICALVSRSWPKTHLCFMAALLCALGLLAAKVETWRAGTQMLGSEISTQVTGRVVSHDRMETGRIRLTIDVTSTARPKLRYAPERVRLSARKIPADVTAGSLITGYAKLLPPTGPVRPDSYDFSFDSYFAGIGGSGFFLGNPKLVVTDDGDMPLSARISSSVENAREGIADHIRASVGGAEGEIAAALIVGVRAGIPDDINEAMRRTGIYHIISISGLHMALVAGTIMGLLRGAFALFPDFSARRPVKKYAAAAALFSIAAYLVISGIVVAAERSFIMLAVMLIAVLFDRAALTMRNLAISAIAVIVVSPHEVVGPSFQMSFAATAALVGAYAGWADHR
;
A
#
# COMPACT_ATOMS: atom_id res chain seq x y z
N MET A 1 27.57 -47.97 -28.62
CA MET A 1 27.45 -48.61 -29.94
C MET A 1 26.59 -47.73 -30.83
N ALA A 2 27.17 -47.26 -31.93
CA ALA A 2 26.51 -46.59 -33.05
C ALA A 2 25.49 -47.55 -33.73
N GLY A 3 24.49 -47.12 -34.52
CA GLY A 3 24.11 -45.80 -35.03
C GLY A 3 23.12 -45.93 -36.20
N ARG A 4 22.90 -44.80 -36.89
CA ARG A 4 22.27 -44.57 -38.22
C ARG A 4 20.74 -44.76 -38.30
N GLY A 5 19.94 -43.93 -38.96
CA GLY A 5 20.17 -42.84 -39.93
C GLY A 5 19.20 -42.99 -41.12
N TRP A 6 18.71 -41.87 -41.67
CA TRP A 6 17.74 -41.63 -42.77
C TRP A 6 16.39 -41.10 -42.24
N GLY A 7 15.78 -40.03 -42.74
CA GLY A 7 16.04 -39.17 -43.89
C GLY A 7 14.72 -38.48 -44.25
N SER A 8 14.73 -37.14 -44.27
CA SER A 8 13.83 -36.16 -44.91
C SER A 8 12.45 -36.60 -45.44
N ASP A 9 11.38 -35.91 -45.01
CA ASP A 9 10.48 -35.25 -45.96
C ASP A 9 9.76 -34.02 -45.37
N GLN A 10 9.40 -33.11 -46.28
CA GLN A 10 9.21 -31.67 -46.14
C GLN A 10 7.87 -31.22 -45.53
N GLY A 11 7.86 -30.01 -45.00
CA GLY A 11 6.67 -29.27 -44.58
C GLY A 11 7.05 -27.86 -44.15
N GLU A 12 7.14 -26.95 -45.12
CA GLU A 12 7.31 -25.51 -44.95
C GLU A 12 6.22 -24.93 -44.04
N ASP A 13 6.62 -24.17 -43.02
CA ASP A 13 5.91 -22.95 -42.62
C ASP A 13 6.89 -22.01 -41.91
N ALA A 14 7.07 -20.85 -42.52
CA ALA A 14 8.12 -19.88 -42.23
C ALA A 14 7.89 -19.14 -40.90
N ALA A 15 8.67 -19.49 -39.88
CA ALA A 15 8.84 -18.66 -38.69
C ALA A 15 9.75 -17.46 -39.02
N ILE A 16 9.17 -16.29 -39.28
CA ILE A 16 9.89 -15.02 -39.35
C ILE A 16 10.38 -14.69 -37.93
N GLY A 17 11.62 -15.09 -37.62
CA GLY A 17 12.31 -14.67 -36.41
C GLY A 17 12.63 -13.19 -36.46
N VAL A 18 11.85 -12.38 -35.75
CA VAL A 18 12.18 -10.96 -35.51
C VAL A 18 13.36 -10.91 -34.55
N SER A 19 14.53 -10.58 -35.08
CA SER A 19 15.74 -10.33 -34.29
C SER A 19 15.56 -9.09 -33.42
N GLU A 20 15.54 -9.23 -32.10
CA GLU A 20 15.43 -8.14 -31.10
C GLU A 20 16.54 -7.07 -31.23
N ARG A 21 17.57 -7.32 -32.05
CA ARG A 21 18.63 -6.35 -32.35
C ARG A 21 18.25 -5.28 -33.38
N SER A 22 17.14 -5.41 -34.11
CA SER A 22 16.68 -4.40 -35.08
C SER A 22 15.95 -3.21 -34.45
N LEU A 23 15.53 -3.34 -33.18
CA LEU A 23 14.83 -2.29 -32.42
C LEU A 23 15.76 -1.17 -31.92
N PHE A 24 17.08 -1.34 -32.02
CA PHE A 24 18.07 -0.41 -31.48
C PHE A 24 19.03 0.17 -32.53
N ALA A 25 18.69 0.10 -33.82
CA ALA A 25 19.46 0.75 -34.87
C ALA A 25 19.15 2.27 -34.92
N PRO A 26 20.16 3.16 -35.02
CA PRO A 26 19.92 4.59 -35.15
C PRO A 26 19.31 4.93 -36.52
N LEU A 27 18.23 5.70 -36.52
CA LEU A 27 17.49 6.12 -37.72
C LEU A 27 18.35 6.98 -38.68
N PRO A 28 18.22 6.81 -40.00
CA PRO A 28 18.89 7.65 -40.99
C PRO A 28 18.34 9.10 -41.01
N ALA A 29 19.25 10.04 -41.26
CA ALA A 29 19.09 11.49 -41.06
C ALA A 29 18.25 12.22 -42.13
N SER A 30 17.02 11.80 -42.40
CA SER A 30 16.21 12.38 -43.50
C SER A 30 14.80 12.90 -43.12
N LEU A 31 14.49 13.12 -41.84
CA LEU A 31 13.18 13.67 -41.44
C LEU A 31 13.26 14.78 -40.37
N LEU A 32 14.05 15.83 -40.64
CA LEU A 32 13.94 17.10 -39.93
C LEU A 32 13.28 18.15 -40.84
N PRO A 33 12.20 18.85 -40.40
CA PRO A 33 11.59 19.93 -41.16
C PRO A 33 12.52 21.17 -41.20
N PRO A 34 12.47 21.99 -42.27
CA PRO A 34 13.45 23.04 -42.52
C PRO A 34 13.26 24.25 -41.60
N SER A 35 14.38 24.71 -41.02
CA SER A 35 14.51 25.98 -40.31
C SER A 35 14.51 27.13 -41.32
N PRO A 36 13.64 28.16 -41.22
CA PRO A 36 13.69 29.28 -42.14
C PRO A 36 14.57 30.40 -41.57
N LEU A 37 15.22 31.12 -42.50
CA LEU A 37 15.82 32.46 -42.41
C LEU A 37 17.34 32.52 -42.15
N VAL A 38 18.06 32.81 -43.25
CA VAL A 38 18.97 33.97 -43.50
C VAL A 38 19.64 33.70 -44.87
N PRO A 39 20.03 34.66 -45.74
CA PRO A 39 20.12 36.13 -45.56
C PRO A 39 19.40 36.95 -46.65
N ASP A 40 19.21 38.25 -46.41
CA ASP A 40 19.18 39.22 -47.51
C ASP A 40 20.16 40.36 -47.28
N SER A 41 20.86 40.72 -48.35
CA SER A 41 22.03 41.58 -48.39
C SER A 41 21.63 43.04 -48.58
N GLY A 42 21.72 43.84 -47.53
CA GLY A 42 21.54 45.30 -47.56
C GLY A 42 22.70 46.03 -46.92
N LYS A 43 23.56 46.65 -47.74
CA LYS A 43 24.62 47.58 -47.31
C LYS A 43 24.00 48.84 -46.69
N LEU A 44 24.59 49.37 -45.60
CA LEU A 44 24.65 50.79 -45.19
C LEU A 44 25.54 50.90 -43.90
N PRO A 45 26.12 52.07 -43.57
CA PRO A 45 27.56 52.29 -43.66
C PRO A 45 28.32 52.26 -42.31
N LEU A 46 29.64 52.19 -42.44
CA LEU A 46 30.67 52.28 -41.40
C LEU A 46 30.45 53.46 -40.44
N GLN A 47 30.26 53.16 -39.16
CA GLN A 47 30.62 54.06 -38.05
C GLN A 47 31.83 53.49 -37.31
N THR A 48 32.89 54.29 -37.36
CA THR A 48 34.17 54.12 -36.69
C THR A 48 34.04 54.25 -35.18
N GLY A 49 34.66 53.33 -34.45
CA GLY A 49 35.26 53.63 -33.15
C GLY A 49 34.48 53.22 -31.91
N VAL A 50 34.43 51.92 -31.60
CA VAL A 50 34.50 51.41 -30.22
C VAL A 50 35.23 50.08 -30.25
N THR A 51 36.43 50.01 -29.67
CA THR A 51 37.13 48.76 -29.37
C THR A 51 36.36 48.00 -28.30
N ALA A 52 35.46 47.10 -28.73
CA ALA A 52 34.83 46.15 -27.82
C ALA A 52 35.88 45.12 -27.38
N SER A 53 36.34 45.25 -26.13
CA SER A 53 37.14 44.22 -25.46
C SER A 53 36.34 42.92 -25.40
N VAL A 54 36.81 41.89 -26.09
CA VAL A 54 36.34 40.51 -25.91
C VAL A 54 36.52 40.15 -24.42
N PRO A 55 35.46 39.78 -23.67
CA PRO A 55 35.66 39.28 -22.33
C PRO A 55 36.26 37.88 -22.49
N VAL A 56 37.55 37.77 -22.18
CA VAL A 56 38.20 36.48 -21.93
C VAL A 56 37.34 35.79 -20.86
N ALA A 57 36.67 34.70 -21.26
CA ALA A 57 35.86 33.90 -20.38
C ALA A 57 36.71 33.50 -19.17
N GLY A 58 36.40 34.10 -18.03
CA GLY A 58 37.20 33.98 -16.83
C GLY A 58 37.34 32.53 -16.41
N THR A 59 38.56 32.01 -16.54
CA THR A 59 39.14 30.93 -15.74
C THR A 59 38.87 31.12 -14.24
N GLY A 60 38.46 32.32 -13.80
CA GLY A 60 38.02 32.65 -12.45
C GLY A 60 36.77 31.91 -11.93
N ARG A 61 35.85 31.39 -12.77
CA ARG A 61 34.64 30.71 -12.24
C ARG A 61 34.93 29.27 -11.79
N ILE A 62 35.74 28.54 -12.56
CA ILE A 62 36.21 27.18 -12.22
C ILE A 62 37.25 27.25 -11.09
N VAL A 63 38.12 28.26 -11.08
CA VAL A 63 39.07 28.49 -9.98
C VAL A 63 38.36 28.92 -8.69
N ARG A 64 37.27 29.69 -8.73
CA ARG A 64 36.48 30.04 -7.53
C ARG A 64 35.81 28.82 -6.88
N VAL A 65 35.25 27.91 -7.68
CA VAL A 65 34.65 26.66 -7.15
C VAL A 65 35.74 25.74 -6.58
N ARG A 66 36.88 25.60 -7.26
CA ARG A 66 38.01 24.78 -6.77
C ARG A 66 38.67 25.36 -5.52
N ARG A 67 38.69 26.69 -5.36
CA ARG A 67 39.21 27.40 -4.17
C ARG A 67 38.19 27.39 -3.00
N GLN A 68 36.89 27.31 -3.28
CA GLN A 68 35.86 27.07 -2.25
C GLN A 68 35.89 25.62 -1.73
N ILE A 69 36.15 24.64 -2.59
CA ILE A 69 36.31 23.23 -2.19
C ILE A 69 37.60 23.02 -1.36
N GLY A 70 38.68 23.77 -1.66
CA GLY A 70 39.92 23.77 -0.88
C GLY A 70 39.88 24.50 0.47
N LEU A 71 38.75 25.16 0.79
CA LEU A 71 38.54 25.88 2.07
C LEU A 71 37.46 25.24 2.95
N ILE A 72 37.02 24.02 2.62
CA ILE A 72 36.16 23.21 3.48
C ILE A 72 37.03 22.62 4.58
N SER A 73 37.36 23.43 5.59
CA SER A 73 37.95 22.89 6.80
C SER A 73 36.88 22.04 7.51
N LEU A 74 37.23 20.80 7.88
CA LEU A 74 36.37 19.89 8.67
C LEU A 74 35.68 20.60 9.86
N PRO A 75 36.31 21.54 10.59
CA PRO A 75 35.66 22.30 11.64
C PRO A 75 34.53 23.23 11.15
N ARG A 76 34.72 23.92 10.01
CA ARG A 76 33.69 24.79 9.42
C ARG A 76 32.52 23.98 8.88
N LEU A 77 32.80 22.83 8.27
CA LEU A 77 31.75 21.90 7.84
C LEU A 77 30.96 21.36 9.04
N ARG A 78 31.65 20.92 10.10
CA ARG A 78 31.00 20.48 11.35
C ARG A 78 30.16 21.58 12.00
N HIS A 79 30.64 22.82 12.01
CA HIS A 79 29.89 23.94 12.57
C HIS A 79 28.64 24.23 11.71
N SER A 80 28.80 24.32 10.39
CA SER A 80 27.68 24.50 9.45
C SER A 80 26.61 23.41 9.58
N VAL A 81 27.03 22.14 9.66
CA VAL A 81 26.11 21.01 9.86
C VAL A 81 25.41 21.08 11.22
N ASN A 82 26.11 21.43 12.30
CA ASN A 82 25.47 21.58 13.62
C ASN A 82 24.44 22.71 13.63
N THR A 83 24.76 23.86 13.02
CA THR A 83 23.84 25.01 12.96
C THR A 83 22.63 24.70 12.09
N ALA A 84 22.82 24.02 10.96
CA ALA A 84 21.71 23.54 10.14
C ALA A 84 20.85 22.52 10.89
N ALA A 85 21.46 21.55 11.57
CA ALA A 85 20.75 20.54 12.34
C ALA A 85 19.95 21.15 13.51
N SER A 86 20.52 22.13 14.24
CA SER A 86 19.78 22.82 15.30
C SER A 86 18.58 23.60 14.75
N LEU A 87 18.77 24.28 13.61
CA LEU A 87 17.71 25.06 12.96
C LEU A 87 16.57 24.16 12.47
N GLU A 88 16.88 22.98 11.92
CA GLU A 88 15.88 21.99 11.52
C GLU A 88 15.16 21.35 12.73
N LEU A 89 15.87 21.14 13.85
CA LEU A 89 15.25 20.67 15.09
C LEU A 89 14.28 21.72 15.67
N ASP A 90 14.65 23.00 15.64
CA ASP A 90 13.79 24.11 16.06
C ASP A 90 12.54 24.23 15.17
N ARG A 91 12.64 23.87 13.89
CA ARG A 91 11.51 23.76 12.96
C ARG A 91 10.61 22.54 13.20
N GLY A 92 10.97 21.68 14.14
CA GLY A 92 10.16 20.51 14.52
C GLY A 92 10.38 19.28 13.64
N VAL A 93 11.47 19.21 12.85
CA VAL A 93 11.79 18.04 12.01
C VAL A 93 11.98 16.76 12.85
N ALA A 94 12.36 16.89 14.12
CA ALA A 94 12.43 15.76 15.06
C ALA A 94 11.15 14.93 15.09
N PHE A 95 9.98 15.58 15.00
CA PHE A 95 8.70 14.89 14.99
C PHE A 95 8.48 14.06 13.70
N LEU A 96 8.99 14.54 12.57
CA LEU A 96 8.88 13.84 11.28
C LEU A 96 9.72 12.56 11.23
N LEU A 97 10.76 12.47 12.06
CA LEU A 97 11.61 11.29 12.18
C LEU A 97 11.03 10.21 13.09
N VAL A 98 10.02 10.53 13.91
CA VAL A 98 9.36 9.55 14.80
C VAL A 98 8.87 8.30 14.07
N PRO A 99 8.03 8.42 13.01
CA PRO A 99 7.59 7.24 12.25
C PRO A 99 8.75 6.51 11.57
N VAL A 100 9.83 7.21 11.18
CA VAL A 100 11.02 6.59 10.58
C VAL A 100 11.73 5.71 11.60
N CYS A 101 11.95 6.19 12.82
CA CYS A 101 12.55 5.39 13.89
C CYS A 101 11.67 4.20 14.28
N LEU A 102 10.35 4.39 14.42
CA LEU A 102 9.41 3.29 14.69
C LEU A 102 9.46 2.23 13.57
N ALA A 103 9.47 2.66 12.30
CA ALA A 103 9.57 1.78 11.15
C ALA A 103 10.88 0.99 11.13
N ILE A 104 12.03 1.63 11.42
CA ILE A 104 13.33 0.94 11.53
C ILE A 104 13.27 -0.15 12.60
N GLY A 105 12.65 0.13 13.75
CA GLY A 105 12.43 -0.84 14.81
C GLY A 105 11.60 -2.04 14.38
N ALA A 106 10.46 -1.79 13.72
CA ALA A 106 9.57 -2.83 13.23
C ALA A 106 10.21 -3.68 12.12
N ILE A 107 10.87 -3.04 11.14
CA ILE A 107 11.64 -3.74 10.09
C ILE A 107 12.73 -4.61 10.72
N GLY A 108 13.46 -4.06 11.70
CA GLY A 108 14.50 -4.78 12.43
C GLY A 108 13.97 -6.04 13.11
N TYR A 109 12.76 -5.99 13.69
CA TYR A 109 12.10 -7.16 14.26
C TYR A 109 11.77 -8.23 13.21
N PHE A 110 11.12 -7.84 12.11
CA PHE A 110 10.71 -8.78 11.05
C PHE A 110 11.88 -9.31 10.21
N SER A 111 13.05 -8.68 10.31
CA SER A 111 14.29 -9.17 9.70
C SER A 111 15.00 -10.23 10.54
N LEU A 112 14.55 -10.49 11.78
CA LEU A 112 15.14 -11.53 12.63
C LEU A 112 14.75 -12.92 12.13
N THR A 113 15.71 -13.83 12.11
CA THR A 113 15.50 -15.23 11.70
C THR A 113 14.69 -16.04 12.71
N ALA A 114 14.68 -15.61 13.97
CA ALA A 114 13.96 -16.25 15.05
C ALA A 114 13.24 -15.21 15.90
N GLU A 115 12.02 -15.53 16.30
CA GLU A 115 11.22 -14.65 17.12
C GLU A 115 11.86 -14.47 18.52
N PRO A 116 12.15 -13.23 18.96
CA PRO A 116 12.67 -13.01 20.29
C PRO A 116 11.55 -13.22 21.32
N ASP A 117 11.94 -13.70 22.51
CA ASP A 117 11.04 -13.77 23.66
C ASP A 117 10.63 -12.37 24.13
N PHE A 118 9.45 -12.26 24.75
CA PHE A 118 8.84 -11.00 25.18
C PHE A 118 9.74 -10.17 26.11
N ALA A 119 10.54 -10.82 26.95
CA ALA A 119 11.41 -10.15 27.89
C ALA A 119 12.48 -9.28 27.20
N ARG A 120 12.99 -9.70 26.03
CA ARG A 120 14.11 -9.00 25.36
C ARG A 120 13.67 -7.63 24.79
N PRO A 121 12.61 -7.51 23.98
CA PRO A 121 12.09 -6.21 23.54
C PRO A 121 11.76 -5.26 24.70
N VAL A 122 11.11 -5.78 25.74
CA VAL A 122 10.73 -5.00 26.92
C VAL A 122 11.97 -4.48 27.66
N ALA A 123 12.98 -5.32 27.86
CA ALA A 123 14.24 -4.91 28.48
C ALA A 123 14.96 -3.82 27.66
N VAL A 124 14.97 -3.92 26.33
CA VAL A 124 15.57 -2.90 25.45
C VAL A 124 14.82 -1.57 25.55
N VAL A 125 13.49 -1.57 25.59
CA VAL A 125 12.67 -0.36 25.80
C VAL A 125 12.96 0.28 27.16
N ILE A 126 13.01 -0.52 28.23
CA ILE A 126 13.30 -0.01 29.57
C ILE A 126 14.71 0.59 29.63
N LEU A 127 15.72 -0.12 29.12
CA LEU A 127 17.10 0.34 29.12
C LEU A 127 17.28 1.64 28.34
N THR A 128 16.77 1.70 27.11
CA THR A 128 16.83 2.90 26.27
C THR A 128 16.04 4.06 26.89
N GLY A 129 14.91 3.77 27.55
CA GLY A 129 14.13 4.75 28.31
C GLY A 129 14.90 5.34 29.50
N ILE A 130 15.60 4.50 30.28
CA ILE A 130 16.45 4.96 31.38
C ILE A 130 17.62 5.80 30.84
N CYS A 131 18.32 5.33 29.80
CA CYS A 131 19.41 6.09 29.19
C CYS A 131 18.96 7.45 28.66
N ALA A 132 17.76 7.50 28.06
CA ALA A 132 17.12 8.75 27.66
C ALA A 132 16.83 9.69 28.84
N LEU A 133 16.27 9.18 29.92
CA LEU A 133 15.97 9.99 31.11
C LEU A 133 17.24 10.56 31.76
N VAL A 134 18.29 9.74 31.88
CA VAL A 134 19.58 10.15 32.46
C VAL A 134 20.31 11.15 31.56
N SER A 135 20.23 10.99 30.24
CA SER A 135 20.89 11.87 29.27
C SER A 135 20.17 13.21 29.04
N ARG A 136 19.07 13.50 29.76
CA ARG A 136 18.28 14.73 29.59
C ARG A 136 19.06 16.04 29.74
N SER A 137 20.16 16.03 30.49
CA SER A 137 21.03 17.21 30.64
C SER A 137 21.94 17.46 29.43
N TRP A 138 22.08 16.50 28.51
CA TRP A 138 23.00 16.54 27.37
C TRP A 138 22.19 16.42 26.06
N PRO A 139 21.83 17.53 25.38
CA PRO A 139 20.80 17.52 24.35
C PRO A 139 21.10 16.60 23.15
N LYS A 140 22.38 16.47 22.76
CA LYS A 140 22.77 15.60 21.64
C LYS A 140 22.64 14.12 21.98
N THR A 141 23.07 13.71 23.18
CA THR A 141 22.97 12.30 23.61
C THR A 141 21.52 11.94 23.91
N HIS A 142 20.75 12.87 24.48
CA HIS A 142 19.30 12.72 24.67
C HIS A 142 18.57 12.42 23.35
N LEU A 143 18.89 13.15 22.28
CA LEU A 143 18.30 12.90 20.95
C LEU A 143 18.64 11.50 20.42
N CYS A 144 19.89 11.05 20.57
CA CYS A 144 20.28 9.70 20.16
C CYS A 144 19.55 8.61 20.96
N PHE A 145 19.43 8.77 22.28
CA PHE A 145 18.70 7.81 23.11
C PHE A 145 17.19 7.85 22.88
N MET A 146 16.62 9.02 22.55
CA MET A 146 15.24 9.12 22.09
C MET A 146 15.02 8.38 20.77
N ALA A 147 15.89 8.56 19.79
CA ALA A 147 15.80 7.82 18.53
C ALA A 147 15.92 6.30 18.77
N ALA A 148 16.85 5.88 19.63
CA ALA A 148 17.00 4.48 20.02
C ALA A 148 15.75 3.93 20.74
N LEU A 149 15.15 4.71 21.64
CA LEU A 149 13.91 4.36 22.33
C LEU A 149 12.76 4.21 21.33
N LEU A 150 12.64 5.10 20.35
CA LEU A 150 11.62 5.00 19.31
C LEU A 150 11.81 3.74 18.45
N CYS A 151 13.05 3.40 18.08
CA CYS A 151 13.32 2.12 17.42
C CYS A 151 12.96 0.92 18.32
N ALA A 152 13.28 0.98 19.61
CA ALA A 152 12.92 -0.08 20.56
C ALA A 152 11.39 -0.23 20.72
N LEU A 153 10.66 0.88 20.73
CA LEU A 153 9.19 0.88 20.75
C LEU A 153 8.61 0.29 19.46
N GLY A 154 9.20 0.57 18.30
CA GLY A 154 8.81 -0.06 17.04
C GLY A 154 9.02 -1.58 17.05
N LEU A 155 10.14 -2.04 17.61
CA LEU A 155 10.43 -3.47 17.79
C LEU A 155 9.44 -4.13 18.77
N LEU A 156 9.10 -3.45 19.87
CA LEU A 156 8.08 -3.93 20.81
C LEU A 156 6.69 -3.98 20.17
N ALA A 157 6.32 -2.97 19.37
CA ALA A 157 5.05 -2.96 18.66
C ALA A 157 4.94 -4.15 17.70
N ALA A 158 5.99 -4.45 16.95
CA ALA A 158 6.04 -5.62 16.08
C ALA A 158 5.93 -6.96 16.86
N LYS A 159 6.52 -7.05 18.05
CA LYS A 159 6.34 -8.22 18.94
C LYS A 159 4.90 -8.35 19.48
N VAL A 160 4.30 -7.23 19.88
CA VAL A 160 2.89 -7.21 20.31
C VAL A 160 2.00 -7.66 19.17
N GLU A 161 2.31 -7.26 17.94
CA GLU A 161 1.55 -7.67 16.76
C GLU A 161 1.64 -9.16 16.47
N THR A 162 2.84 -9.78 16.52
CA THR A 162 2.94 -11.24 16.32
C THR A 162 2.20 -12.02 17.41
N TRP A 163 2.22 -11.53 18.64
CA TRP A 163 1.45 -12.12 19.73
C TRP A 163 -0.06 -11.96 19.57
N ARG A 164 -0.53 -10.79 19.11
CA ARG A 164 -1.95 -10.52 18.83
C ARG A 164 -2.46 -11.35 17.66
N ALA A 165 -1.65 -11.50 16.61
CA ALA A 165 -2.01 -12.29 15.44
C ALA A 165 -2.10 -13.78 15.80
N GLY A 166 -1.04 -14.36 16.39
CA GLY A 166 -1.08 -15.72 16.95
C GLY A 166 -1.53 -16.81 15.98
N THR A 167 -1.51 -16.53 14.67
CA THR A 167 -2.20 -17.34 13.66
C THR A 167 -1.61 -18.74 13.59
N GLN A 168 -2.44 -19.75 13.82
CA GLN A 168 -2.02 -21.14 13.71
C GLN A 168 -1.85 -21.52 12.24
N MET A 169 -0.61 -21.67 11.80
CA MET A 169 -0.29 -22.08 10.43
C MET A 169 -0.21 -23.60 10.30
N LEU A 170 -0.71 -24.11 9.18
CA LEU A 170 -0.60 -25.52 8.84
C LEU A 170 0.87 -25.87 8.54
N GLY A 171 1.38 -26.95 9.14
CA GLY A 171 2.78 -27.36 8.97
C GLY A 171 3.05 -28.27 7.76
N SER A 172 2.05 -29.01 7.28
CA SER A 172 2.20 -29.95 6.16
C SER A 172 0.90 -30.09 5.38
N GLU A 173 1.01 -30.56 4.14
CA GLU A 173 -0.19 -30.86 3.34
C GLU A 173 -1.00 -32.00 3.97
N ILE A 174 -2.32 -31.83 4.03
CA ILE A 174 -3.21 -32.83 4.61
C ILE A 174 -4.59 -32.79 3.96
N SER A 175 -5.13 -33.97 3.66
CA SER A 175 -6.51 -34.12 3.22
C SER A 175 -7.39 -34.44 4.42
N THR A 176 -8.35 -33.57 4.74
CA THR A 176 -9.26 -33.73 5.87
C THR A 176 -10.66 -33.24 5.51
N GLN A 177 -11.67 -33.71 6.23
CA GLN A 177 -13.00 -33.15 6.15
C GLN A 177 -13.04 -31.87 7.00
N VAL A 178 -13.23 -30.73 6.33
CA VAL A 178 -13.33 -29.42 6.97
C VAL A 178 -14.80 -29.08 7.14
N THR A 179 -15.19 -28.71 8.36
CA THR A 179 -16.48 -28.10 8.65
C THR A 179 -16.23 -26.71 9.20
N GLY A 180 -16.84 -25.71 8.58
CA GLY A 180 -16.59 -24.33 8.94
C GLY A 180 -17.59 -23.36 8.35
N ARG A 181 -17.54 -22.14 8.85
CA ARG A 181 -18.44 -21.06 8.47
C ARG A 181 -17.86 -20.27 7.31
N VAL A 182 -18.65 -20.00 6.28
CA VAL A 182 -18.24 -19.17 5.15
C VAL A 182 -18.17 -17.72 5.60
N VAL A 183 -16.99 -17.12 5.51
CA VAL A 183 -16.75 -15.69 5.79
C VAL A 183 -16.98 -14.86 4.53
N SER A 184 -16.39 -15.30 3.41
CA SER A 184 -16.54 -14.67 2.10
C SER A 184 -16.48 -15.71 0.99
N HIS A 185 -17.07 -15.40 -0.16
CA HIS A 185 -17.02 -16.25 -1.34
C HIS A 185 -16.85 -15.41 -2.61
N ASP A 186 -15.73 -15.59 -3.30
CA ASP A 186 -15.43 -14.86 -4.52
C ASP A 186 -15.54 -15.80 -5.73
N ARG A 187 -16.37 -15.44 -6.72
CA ARG A 187 -16.48 -16.18 -8.00
C ARG A 187 -15.34 -15.77 -8.91
N MET A 188 -14.49 -16.72 -9.29
CA MET A 188 -13.39 -16.48 -10.21
C MET A 188 -13.86 -16.60 -11.66
N GLU A 189 -13.22 -15.89 -12.59
CA GLU A 189 -13.46 -16.03 -14.03
C GLU A 189 -13.32 -17.49 -14.51
N THR A 190 -12.34 -18.22 -13.95
CA THR A 190 -12.10 -19.66 -14.24
C THR A 190 -13.29 -20.59 -13.91
N GLY A 191 -14.38 -20.06 -13.37
CA GLY A 191 -15.57 -20.80 -12.91
C GLY A 191 -15.40 -21.46 -11.54
N ARG A 192 -14.21 -21.34 -10.93
CA ARG A 192 -13.96 -21.76 -9.55
C ARG A 192 -14.43 -20.68 -8.57
N ILE A 193 -14.79 -21.12 -7.37
CA ILE A 193 -15.21 -20.23 -6.29
C ILE A 193 -14.18 -20.32 -5.18
N ARG A 194 -13.65 -19.18 -4.75
CA ARG A 194 -12.73 -19.07 -3.63
C ARG A 194 -13.51 -18.75 -2.37
N LEU A 195 -13.44 -19.63 -1.38
CA LEU A 195 -14.14 -19.53 -0.11
C LEU A 195 -13.12 -19.22 0.99
N THR A 196 -13.39 -18.20 1.78
CA THR A 196 -12.70 -17.99 3.06
C THR A 196 -13.58 -18.58 4.15
N ILE A 197 -13.05 -19.53 4.92
CA ILE A 197 -13.84 -20.34 5.85
C ILE A 197 -13.20 -20.31 7.23
N ASP A 198 -13.99 -19.98 8.24
CA ASP A 198 -13.63 -20.15 9.65
C ASP A 198 -13.87 -21.59 10.07
N VAL A 199 -12.80 -22.32 10.36
CA VAL A 199 -12.83 -23.76 10.66
C VAL A 199 -13.39 -23.98 12.06
N THR A 200 -14.52 -24.67 12.15
CA THR A 200 -15.12 -25.07 13.43
C THR A 200 -14.64 -26.44 13.87
N SER A 201 -14.49 -27.37 12.92
CA SER A 201 -14.07 -28.73 13.21
C SER A 201 -13.42 -29.39 12.00
N THR A 202 -12.47 -30.29 12.27
CA THR A 202 -11.86 -31.17 11.26
C THR A 202 -12.12 -32.62 11.64
N ALA A 203 -12.43 -33.45 10.64
CA ALA A 203 -12.70 -34.86 10.82
C ALA A 203 -11.94 -35.70 9.77
N ARG A 204 -11.51 -36.89 10.17
CA ARG A 204 -10.88 -37.88 9.28
C ARG A 204 -9.72 -37.30 8.42
N PRO A 205 -8.59 -36.89 9.01
CA PRO A 205 -8.20 -36.92 10.42
C PRO A 205 -8.57 -35.63 11.17
N LYS A 206 -8.76 -35.72 12.50
CA LYS A 206 -8.93 -34.55 13.37
C LYS A 206 -7.57 -33.93 13.62
N LEU A 207 -7.40 -32.68 13.18
CA LEU A 207 -6.14 -31.95 13.38
C LEU A 207 -6.02 -31.50 14.83
N ARG A 208 -4.84 -31.69 15.42
CA ARG A 208 -4.52 -31.20 16.77
C ARG A 208 -4.33 -29.68 16.79
N TYR A 209 -3.71 -29.15 15.74
CA TYR A 209 -3.50 -27.71 15.51
C TYR A 209 -4.19 -27.36 14.20
N ALA A 210 -5.51 -27.15 14.27
CA ALA A 210 -6.29 -26.76 13.11
C ALA A 210 -6.19 -25.24 12.93
N PRO A 211 -5.89 -24.74 11.72
CA PRO A 211 -5.95 -23.31 11.45
C PRO A 211 -7.38 -22.80 11.70
N GLU A 212 -7.51 -21.64 12.34
CA GLU A 212 -8.83 -21.03 12.63
C GLU A 212 -9.54 -20.59 11.35
N ARG A 213 -8.79 -20.15 10.34
CA ARG A 213 -9.31 -19.72 9.04
C ARG A 213 -8.49 -20.29 7.89
N VAL A 214 -9.18 -20.74 6.86
CA VAL A 214 -8.58 -21.33 5.65
C VAL A 214 -9.20 -20.75 4.39
N ARG A 215 -8.42 -20.69 3.31
CA ARG A 215 -8.87 -20.26 1.99
C ARG A 215 -8.95 -21.46 1.04
N LEU A 216 -10.15 -21.88 0.66
CA LEU A 216 -10.40 -23.07 -0.14
C LEU A 216 -11.04 -22.74 -1.49
N SER A 217 -10.55 -23.36 -2.56
CA SER A 217 -11.16 -23.29 -3.88
C SER A 217 -12.13 -24.45 -4.11
N ALA A 218 -13.35 -24.17 -4.53
CA ALA A 218 -14.38 -25.14 -4.92
C ALA A 218 -14.72 -25.00 -6.41
N ARG A 219 -15.12 -26.10 -7.06
CA ARG A 219 -15.64 -26.05 -8.45
C ARG A 219 -17.10 -25.62 -8.51
N LYS A 220 -17.90 -26.07 -7.55
CA LYS A 220 -19.32 -25.74 -7.44
C LYS A 220 -19.69 -25.65 -5.97
N ILE A 221 -20.48 -24.66 -5.61
CA ILE A 221 -21.12 -24.54 -4.30
C ILE A 221 -22.64 -24.68 -4.47
N PRO A 222 -23.37 -25.15 -3.44
CA PRO A 222 -24.83 -25.05 -3.43
C PRO A 222 -25.27 -23.59 -3.56
N ALA A 223 -26.39 -23.34 -4.27
CA ALA A 223 -26.88 -21.99 -4.54
C ALA A 223 -27.26 -21.21 -3.27
N ASP A 224 -27.62 -21.93 -2.21
CA ASP A 224 -28.06 -21.35 -0.93
C ASP A 224 -26.90 -20.99 0.01
N VAL A 225 -25.64 -21.13 -0.43
CA VAL A 225 -24.47 -20.75 0.38
C VAL A 225 -24.25 -19.25 0.30
N THR A 226 -24.39 -18.59 1.44
CA THR A 226 -24.09 -17.16 1.62
C THR A 226 -23.00 -16.97 2.67
N ALA A 227 -22.51 -15.74 2.86
CA ALA A 227 -21.68 -15.46 4.02
C ALA A 227 -22.49 -15.77 5.29
N GLY A 228 -21.85 -16.42 6.26
CA GLY A 228 -22.46 -16.91 7.49
C GLY A 228 -22.90 -18.38 7.45
N SER A 229 -23.09 -18.98 6.27
CA SER A 229 -23.52 -20.39 6.15
C SER A 229 -22.47 -21.37 6.66
N LEU A 230 -22.90 -22.47 7.28
CA LEU A 230 -22.01 -23.56 7.68
C LEU A 230 -21.89 -24.60 6.56
N ILE A 231 -20.67 -24.91 6.15
CA ILE A 231 -20.40 -25.88 5.10
C ILE A 231 -19.48 -26.99 5.59
N THR A 232 -19.67 -28.20 5.05
CA THR A 232 -18.80 -29.35 5.29
C THR A 232 -18.34 -29.96 3.97
N GLY A 233 -17.06 -30.32 3.87
CA GLY A 233 -16.52 -30.92 2.65
C GLY A 233 -15.13 -31.50 2.85
N TYR A 234 -14.78 -32.48 2.00
CA TYR A 234 -13.44 -33.04 1.96
C TYR A 234 -12.51 -32.09 1.20
N ALA A 235 -11.46 -31.60 1.85
CA ALA A 235 -10.53 -30.65 1.26
C ALA A 235 -9.08 -31.10 1.46
N LYS A 236 -8.25 -30.79 0.46
CA LYS A 236 -6.80 -30.87 0.59
C LYS A 236 -6.30 -29.50 1.04
N LEU A 237 -5.80 -29.45 2.27
CA LEU A 237 -5.18 -28.28 2.87
C LEU A 237 -3.67 -28.30 2.58
N LEU A 238 -3.15 -27.12 2.23
CA LEU A 238 -1.77 -26.84 1.91
C LEU A 238 -1.28 -25.74 2.87
N PRO A 239 -0.03 -25.83 3.36
CA PRO A 239 0.58 -24.74 4.10
C PRO A 239 0.66 -23.49 3.21
N PRO A 240 0.56 -22.27 3.77
CA PRO A 240 0.82 -21.05 3.02
C PRO A 240 2.23 -21.11 2.41
N THR A 241 2.34 -20.78 1.12
CA THR A 241 3.63 -20.83 0.42
C THR A 241 4.49 -19.65 0.84
N GLY A 242 5.73 -19.92 1.23
CA GLY A 242 6.73 -18.89 1.44
C GLY A 242 7.16 -18.19 0.14
N PRO A 243 8.18 -17.32 0.21
CA PRO A 243 8.66 -16.59 -0.95
C PRO A 243 9.27 -17.54 -1.99
N VAL A 244 8.92 -17.33 -3.27
CA VAL A 244 9.36 -18.21 -4.39
C VAL A 244 10.86 -18.07 -4.65
N ARG A 245 11.43 -16.89 -4.35
CA ARG A 245 12.86 -16.58 -4.43
C ARG A 245 13.29 -15.83 -3.17
N PRO A 246 14.58 -15.88 -2.79
CA PRO A 246 15.11 -15.00 -1.74
C PRO A 246 14.70 -13.55 -2.01
N ASP A 247 14.30 -12.84 -0.94
CA ASP A 247 13.87 -11.44 -0.97
C ASP A 247 12.64 -11.12 -1.86
N SER A 248 11.93 -12.15 -2.34
CA SER A 248 10.66 -11.97 -3.06
C SER A 248 9.47 -11.86 -2.11
N TYR A 249 8.29 -11.54 -2.66
CA TYR A 249 7.07 -11.42 -1.89
C TYR A 249 6.75 -12.71 -1.11
N ASP A 250 6.57 -12.58 0.19
CA ASP A 250 6.24 -13.69 1.08
C ASP A 250 4.73 -13.78 1.30
N PHE A 251 4.08 -14.73 0.61
CA PHE A 251 2.63 -14.96 0.78
C PHE A 251 2.27 -15.57 2.13
N SER A 252 3.23 -16.25 2.78
CA SER A 252 3.02 -16.86 4.09
C SER A 252 2.98 -15.80 5.20
N PHE A 253 3.80 -14.76 5.07
CA PHE A 253 3.77 -13.57 5.94
C PHE A 253 2.43 -12.84 5.87
N ASP A 254 1.96 -12.52 4.65
CA ASP A 254 0.66 -11.87 4.44
C ASP A 254 -0.50 -12.74 4.96
N SER A 255 -0.45 -14.04 4.69
CA SER A 255 -1.48 -14.99 5.19
C SER A 255 -1.50 -15.06 6.72
N TYR A 256 -0.33 -15.01 7.37
CA TYR A 256 -0.21 -15.02 8.83
C TYR A 256 -0.92 -13.81 9.46
N PHE A 257 -0.62 -12.59 9.01
CA PHE A 257 -1.27 -11.38 9.56
C PHE A 257 -2.73 -11.22 9.12
N ALA A 258 -3.13 -11.85 8.01
CA ALA A 258 -4.55 -11.97 7.62
C ALA A 258 -5.34 -13.01 8.42
N GLY A 259 -4.69 -13.75 9.35
CA GLY A 259 -5.32 -14.83 10.11
C GLY A 259 -5.56 -16.11 9.31
N ILE A 260 -5.02 -16.23 8.10
CA ILE A 260 -5.22 -17.38 7.20
C ILE A 260 -4.11 -18.40 7.44
N GLY A 261 -4.45 -19.47 8.14
CA GLY A 261 -3.49 -20.52 8.51
C GLY A 261 -3.25 -21.58 7.43
N GLY A 262 -4.02 -21.58 6.34
CA GLY A 262 -3.87 -22.55 5.26
C GLY A 262 -4.65 -22.20 4.00
N SER A 263 -4.20 -22.74 2.87
CA SER A 263 -4.88 -22.61 1.59
C SER A 263 -5.14 -23.98 0.99
N GLY A 264 -6.04 -24.12 0.02
CA GLY A 264 -6.32 -25.44 -0.54
C GLY A 264 -7.48 -25.48 -1.52
N PHE A 265 -7.95 -26.69 -1.77
CA PHE A 265 -9.09 -26.92 -2.64
C PHE A 265 -9.94 -28.09 -2.12
N PHE A 266 -11.24 -28.01 -2.39
CA PHE A 266 -12.16 -29.10 -2.12
C PHE A 266 -11.97 -30.22 -3.15
N LEU A 267 -11.97 -31.47 -2.69
CA LEU A 267 -11.91 -32.67 -3.54
C LEU A 267 -13.28 -33.05 -4.08
N GLY A 268 -14.36 -32.61 -3.43
CA GLY A 268 -15.74 -32.75 -3.87
C GLY A 268 -16.55 -31.48 -3.61
N ASN A 269 -17.83 -31.47 -3.98
CA ASN A 269 -18.66 -30.31 -3.71
C ASN A 269 -18.98 -30.21 -2.22
N PRO A 270 -18.77 -29.04 -1.57
CA PRO A 270 -19.15 -28.85 -0.18
C PRO A 270 -20.67 -28.97 -0.02
N LYS A 271 -21.10 -29.51 1.12
CA LYS A 271 -22.50 -29.63 1.50
C LYS A 271 -22.86 -28.56 2.53
N LEU A 272 -24.03 -27.95 2.37
CA LEU A 272 -24.58 -27.04 3.36
C LEU A 272 -25.02 -27.84 4.59
N VAL A 273 -24.63 -27.37 5.77
CA VAL A 273 -25.12 -27.89 7.05
C VAL A 273 -26.14 -26.88 7.56
N VAL A 274 -27.40 -27.30 7.63
CA VAL A 274 -28.47 -26.46 8.19
C VAL A 274 -28.26 -26.37 9.71
N THR A 275 -28.09 -25.16 10.21
CA THR A 275 -27.97 -24.86 11.64
C THR A 275 -28.89 -23.71 11.98
N ASP A 276 -29.46 -23.71 13.18
CA ASP A 276 -30.20 -22.54 13.68
C ASP A 276 -29.23 -21.34 13.82
N ASP A 277 -29.67 -20.18 13.34
CA ASP A 277 -28.89 -18.92 13.36
C ASP A 277 -28.50 -18.44 14.78
N GLY A 278 -29.05 -19.07 15.83
CA GLY A 278 -28.84 -18.74 17.23
C GLY A 278 -27.42 -18.94 17.75
N ASP A 279 -26.62 -19.82 17.13
CA ASP A 279 -25.24 -20.12 17.55
C ASP A 279 -24.18 -19.20 16.93
N MET A 280 -24.58 -18.18 16.17
CA MET A 280 -23.62 -17.29 15.51
C MET A 280 -23.17 -16.15 16.44
N PRO A 281 -21.85 -15.97 16.65
CA PRO A 281 -21.31 -14.80 17.36
C PRO A 281 -21.79 -13.50 16.72
N LEU A 282 -22.10 -12.48 17.53
CA LEU A 282 -22.63 -11.21 17.04
C LEU A 282 -21.67 -10.51 16.04
N SER A 283 -20.36 -10.63 16.25
CA SER A 283 -19.34 -10.14 15.30
C SER A 283 -19.43 -10.85 13.95
N ALA A 284 -19.57 -12.18 13.94
CA ALA A 284 -19.72 -12.99 12.73
C ALA A 284 -21.04 -12.68 12.01
N ARG A 285 -22.11 -12.38 12.76
CA ARG A 285 -23.40 -11.94 12.19
C ARG A 285 -23.23 -10.63 11.45
N ILE A 286 -22.64 -9.61 12.08
CA ILE A 286 -22.40 -8.31 11.44
C ILE A 286 -21.52 -8.46 10.20
N SER A 287 -20.39 -9.18 10.30
CA SER A 287 -19.49 -9.36 9.17
C SER A 287 -20.16 -10.10 8.02
N SER A 288 -20.94 -11.14 8.31
CA SER A 288 -21.69 -11.87 7.28
C SER A 288 -22.79 -11.03 6.63
N SER A 289 -23.48 -10.18 7.39
CA SER A 289 -24.47 -9.24 6.85
C SER A 289 -23.83 -8.20 5.94
N VAL A 290 -22.68 -7.64 6.33
CA VAL A 290 -21.92 -6.70 5.49
C VAL A 290 -21.47 -7.39 4.20
N GLU A 291 -20.93 -8.60 4.29
CA GLU A 291 -20.49 -9.35 3.12
C GLU A 291 -21.65 -9.70 2.18
N ASN A 292 -22.80 -10.11 2.72
CA ASN A 292 -23.99 -10.39 1.92
C ASN A 292 -24.53 -9.12 1.24
N ALA A 293 -24.49 -7.97 1.92
CA ALA A 293 -24.83 -6.69 1.31
C ALA A 293 -23.85 -6.31 0.18
N ARG A 294 -22.57 -6.57 0.39
CA ARG A 294 -21.49 -6.33 -0.59
C ARG A 294 -21.69 -7.16 -1.85
N GLU A 295 -21.95 -8.46 -1.71
CA GLU A 295 -22.27 -9.34 -2.84
C GLU A 295 -23.59 -8.96 -3.50
N GLY A 296 -24.61 -8.56 -2.74
CA GLY A 296 -25.87 -8.06 -3.31
C GLY A 296 -25.68 -6.83 -4.20
N ILE A 297 -24.82 -5.89 -3.81
CA ILE A 297 -24.46 -4.73 -4.64
C ILE A 297 -23.65 -5.18 -5.87
N ALA A 298 -22.68 -6.09 -5.68
CA ALA A 298 -21.88 -6.62 -6.79
C ALA A 298 -22.77 -7.31 -7.84
N ASP A 299 -23.70 -8.16 -7.41
CA ASP A 299 -24.64 -8.86 -8.28
C ASP A 299 -25.60 -7.90 -8.99
N HIS A 300 -26.05 -6.83 -8.31
CA HIS A 300 -26.84 -5.79 -8.95
C HIS A 300 -26.06 -5.05 -10.06
N ILE A 301 -24.78 -4.72 -9.81
CA ILE A 301 -23.91 -4.09 -10.81
C ILE A 301 -23.69 -5.02 -12.00
N ARG A 302 -23.38 -6.30 -11.74
CA ARG A 302 -23.20 -7.33 -12.77
C ARG A 302 -24.46 -7.51 -13.61
N ALA A 303 -25.64 -7.54 -12.98
CA ALA A 303 -26.91 -7.68 -13.68
C ALA A 303 -27.25 -6.45 -14.53
N SER A 304 -26.81 -5.25 -14.12
CA SER A 304 -27.13 -3.99 -14.80
C SER A 304 -26.17 -3.67 -15.95
N VAL A 305 -24.86 -3.93 -15.77
CA VAL A 305 -23.82 -3.60 -16.76
C VAL A 305 -23.46 -4.82 -17.61
N GLY A 306 -23.33 -5.99 -16.99
CA GLY A 306 -22.85 -7.21 -17.63
C GLY A 306 -21.36 -7.19 -18.00
N GLY A 307 -20.85 -8.34 -18.45
CA GLY A 307 -19.51 -8.46 -19.02
C GLY A 307 -18.35 -8.17 -18.07
N ALA A 308 -17.19 -7.88 -18.65
CA ALA A 308 -15.97 -7.54 -17.91
C ALA A 308 -16.08 -6.15 -17.25
N GLU A 309 -16.80 -5.23 -17.87
CA GLU A 309 -17.06 -3.88 -17.37
C GLU A 309 -17.85 -3.91 -16.06
N GLY A 310 -18.83 -4.81 -15.93
CA GLY A 310 -19.55 -5.04 -14.68
C GLY A 310 -18.67 -5.54 -13.56
N GLU A 311 -17.73 -6.45 -13.84
CA GLU A 311 -16.75 -6.95 -12.84
C GLU A 311 -15.75 -5.86 -12.44
N ILE A 312 -15.29 -5.03 -13.39
CA ILE A 312 -14.45 -3.86 -13.09
C ILE A 312 -15.23 -2.86 -12.22
N ALA A 313 -16.49 -2.58 -12.53
CA ALA A 313 -17.33 -1.69 -11.73
C ALA A 313 -17.57 -2.23 -10.32
N ALA A 314 -17.86 -3.53 -10.17
CA ALA A 314 -17.98 -4.19 -8.87
C ALA A 314 -16.68 -4.12 -8.07
N ALA A 315 -15.53 -4.31 -8.72
CA ALA A 315 -14.23 -4.17 -8.09
C ALA A 315 -13.94 -2.75 -7.58
N LEU A 316 -14.32 -1.72 -8.33
CA LEU A 316 -14.09 -0.32 -7.97
C LEU A 316 -15.04 0.18 -6.87
N ILE A 317 -16.28 -0.30 -6.85
CA ILE A 317 -17.32 0.18 -5.91
C ILE A 317 -17.33 -0.62 -4.61
N VAL A 318 -17.27 -1.95 -4.69
CA VAL A 318 -17.43 -2.86 -3.54
C VAL A 318 -16.22 -3.78 -3.30
N GLY A 319 -15.16 -3.64 -4.09
CA GLY A 319 -13.90 -4.35 -3.85
C GLY A 319 -13.89 -5.81 -4.32
N VAL A 320 -14.93 -6.27 -5.02
CA VAL A 320 -15.04 -7.65 -5.52
C VAL A 320 -14.30 -7.79 -6.84
N ARG A 321 -13.14 -8.47 -6.84
CA ARG A 321 -12.22 -8.52 -8.00
C ARG A 321 -12.16 -9.84 -8.73
N ALA A 322 -12.59 -10.93 -8.09
CA ALA A 322 -12.26 -12.26 -8.58
C ALA A 322 -12.87 -12.57 -9.96
N GLY A 323 -13.95 -11.88 -10.34
CA GLY A 323 -14.60 -12.07 -11.63
C GLY A 323 -13.93 -11.34 -12.79
N ILE A 324 -12.96 -10.44 -12.54
CA ILE A 324 -12.27 -9.72 -13.64
C ILE A 324 -11.45 -10.71 -14.47
N PRO A 325 -11.62 -10.70 -15.81
CA PRO A 325 -10.87 -11.58 -16.68
C PRO A 325 -9.34 -11.48 -16.59
N ASP A 326 -8.65 -12.61 -16.70
CA ASP A 326 -7.19 -12.69 -16.55
C ASP A 326 -6.44 -11.94 -17.67
N ASP A 327 -6.99 -11.90 -18.87
CA ASP A 327 -6.48 -11.13 -20.01
C ASP A 327 -6.56 -9.62 -19.76
N ILE A 328 -7.68 -9.15 -19.20
CA ILE A 328 -7.87 -7.75 -18.76
C ILE A 328 -6.92 -7.43 -17.61
N ASN A 329 -6.81 -8.31 -16.61
CA ASN A 329 -5.86 -8.15 -15.52
C ASN A 329 -4.41 -8.02 -16.05
N GLU A 330 -4.04 -8.81 -17.05
CA GLU A 330 -2.73 -8.74 -17.69
C GLU A 330 -2.53 -7.48 -18.51
N ALA A 331 -3.52 -7.06 -19.30
CA ALA A 331 -3.49 -5.80 -20.04
C ALA A 331 -3.32 -4.59 -19.10
N MET A 332 -4.01 -4.58 -17.96
CA MET A 332 -3.87 -3.53 -16.95
C MET A 332 -2.51 -3.56 -16.24
N ARG A 333 -1.92 -4.75 -16.03
CA ARG A 333 -0.53 -4.85 -15.51
C ARG A 333 0.48 -4.29 -16.51
N ARG A 334 0.35 -4.64 -17.80
CA ARG A 334 1.25 -4.18 -18.87
C ARG A 334 1.21 -2.66 -19.07
N THR A 335 0.03 -2.06 -18.96
CA THR A 335 -0.16 -0.61 -19.05
C THR A 335 0.13 0.11 -17.72
N GLY A 336 0.41 -0.62 -16.64
CA GLY A 336 0.72 -0.07 -15.33
C GLY A 336 -0.50 0.44 -14.54
N ILE A 337 -1.73 0.31 -15.06
CA ILE A 337 -2.96 0.84 -14.44
C ILE A 337 -3.65 -0.17 -13.50
N TYR A 338 -3.11 -1.38 -13.34
CA TYR A 338 -3.69 -2.42 -12.47
C TYR A 338 -3.97 -1.95 -11.04
N HIS A 339 -3.14 -1.05 -10.52
CA HIS A 339 -3.29 -0.47 -9.19
C HIS A 339 -4.56 0.37 -9.01
N ILE A 340 -5.26 0.76 -10.09
CA ILE A 340 -6.50 1.54 -10.05
C ILE A 340 -7.72 0.66 -9.72
N ILE A 341 -7.70 -0.64 -10.08
CA ILE A 341 -8.73 -1.63 -9.70
C ILE A 341 -8.73 -1.86 -8.17
N SER A 342 -7.54 -1.67 -7.58
CA SER A 342 -7.33 -1.06 -6.27
C SER A 342 -8.40 -0.10 -5.73
N ILE A 343 -9.28 -0.47 -4.80
CA ILE A 343 -9.81 0.58 -3.90
C ILE A 343 -8.59 1.25 -3.27
N SER A 344 -8.44 2.53 -3.57
CA SER A 344 -7.21 3.29 -3.37
C SER A 344 -7.51 4.55 -2.59
N GLY A 345 -6.44 5.24 -2.17
CA GLY A 345 -6.56 6.55 -1.50
C GLY A 345 -7.33 7.57 -2.32
N LEU A 346 -7.27 7.48 -3.66
CA LEU A 346 -8.04 8.36 -4.54
C LEU A 346 -9.55 8.16 -4.39
N HIS A 347 -10.02 6.92 -4.29
CA HIS A 347 -11.45 6.62 -4.12
C HIS A 347 -11.96 7.17 -2.78
N MET A 348 -11.20 6.93 -1.70
CA MET A 348 -11.50 7.47 -0.36
C MET A 348 -11.52 9.01 -0.38
N ALA A 349 -10.55 9.64 -1.06
CA ALA A 349 -10.46 11.09 -1.19
C ALA A 349 -11.60 11.68 -2.03
N LEU A 350 -12.04 10.98 -3.08
CA LEU A 350 -13.17 11.40 -3.91
C LEU A 350 -14.47 11.34 -3.10
N VAL A 351 -14.69 10.28 -2.33
CA VAL A 351 -15.87 10.16 -1.44
C VAL A 351 -15.86 11.28 -0.41
N ALA A 352 -14.76 11.44 0.34
CA ALA A 352 -14.65 12.52 1.33
C ALA A 352 -14.82 13.91 0.70
N GLY A 353 -14.13 14.17 -0.40
CA GLY A 353 -14.16 15.45 -1.10
C GLY A 353 -15.54 15.80 -1.66
N THR A 354 -16.23 14.82 -2.27
CA THR A 354 -17.59 14.99 -2.79
C THR A 354 -18.57 15.31 -1.67
N ILE A 355 -18.54 14.54 -0.57
CA ILE A 355 -19.41 14.78 0.59
C ILE A 355 -19.12 16.16 1.19
N MET A 356 -17.85 16.51 1.39
CA MET A 356 -17.49 17.84 1.88
C MET A 356 -17.95 18.96 0.95
N GLY A 357 -17.78 18.80 -0.37
CA GLY A 357 -18.18 19.76 -1.38
C GLY A 357 -19.69 19.96 -1.43
N LEU A 358 -20.46 18.87 -1.47
CA LEU A 358 -21.92 18.89 -1.51
C LEU A 358 -22.50 19.50 -0.23
N LEU A 359 -22.04 19.08 0.95
CA LEU A 359 -22.51 19.67 2.21
C LEU A 359 -22.17 21.15 2.30
N ARG A 360 -20.95 21.54 1.95
CA ARG A 360 -20.57 22.96 1.95
C ARG A 360 -21.38 23.77 0.94
N GLY A 361 -21.63 23.24 -0.25
CA GLY A 361 -22.48 23.86 -1.27
C GLY A 361 -23.92 23.99 -0.80
N ALA A 362 -24.49 22.95 -0.20
CA ALA A 362 -25.83 22.97 0.35
C ALA A 362 -25.96 23.99 1.50
N PHE A 363 -24.99 24.05 2.42
CA PHE A 363 -24.99 25.06 3.47
C PHE A 363 -24.79 26.48 2.94
N ALA A 364 -24.08 26.66 1.83
CA ALA A 364 -23.91 27.97 1.19
C ALA A 364 -25.24 28.55 0.65
N LEU A 365 -26.24 27.70 0.38
CA LEU A 365 -27.60 28.14 0.03
C LEU A 365 -28.37 28.74 1.22
N PHE A 366 -27.87 28.57 2.45
CA PHE A 366 -28.46 29.11 3.69
C PHE A 366 -27.46 30.03 4.41
N PRO A 367 -27.33 31.30 3.99
CA PRO A 367 -26.34 32.24 4.53
C PRO A 367 -26.43 32.44 6.04
N ASP A 368 -27.65 32.52 6.59
CA ASP A 368 -27.88 32.75 8.02
C ASP A 368 -27.34 31.61 8.91
N PHE A 369 -27.43 30.37 8.43
CA PHE A 369 -26.89 29.21 9.12
C PHE A 369 -25.37 29.16 8.99
N SER A 370 -24.85 29.40 7.78
CA SER A 370 -23.42 29.35 7.47
C SER A 370 -22.60 30.40 8.21
N ALA A 371 -23.17 31.58 8.49
CA ALA A 371 -22.49 32.62 9.25
C ALA A 371 -22.39 32.31 10.76
N ARG A 372 -23.31 31.50 11.31
CA ARG A 372 -23.43 31.25 12.76
C ARG A 372 -22.84 29.93 13.21
N ARG A 373 -22.56 29.00 12.28
CA ARG A 373 -22.14 27.62 12.59
C ARG A 373 -20.87 27.24 11.82
N PRO A 374 -20.01 26.37 12.38
CA PRO A 374 -18.78 25.95 11.72
C PRO A 374 -19.08 24.89 10.65
N VAL A 375 -19.59 25.32 9.50
CA VAL A 375 -19.96 24.48 8.34
C VAL A 375 -18.85 23.48 7.96
N LYS A 376 -17.60 23.92 8.01
CA LYS A 376 -16.41 23.09 7.71
C LYS A 376 -16.32 21.87 8.62
N LYS A 377 -16.68 22.00 9.90
CA LYS A 377 -16.62 20.92 10.91
C LYS A 377 -17.71 19.88 10.66
N TYR A 378 -18.93 20.31 10.37
CA TYR A 378 -20.02 19.39 10.03
C TYR A 378 -19.73 18.63 8.74
N ALA A 379 -19.24 19.32 7.71
CA ALA A 379 -18.84 18.70 6.46
C ALA A 379 -17.71 17.68 6.66
N ALA A 380 -16.70 18.00 7.48
CA ALA A 380 -15.61 17.07 7.80
C ALA A 380 -16.07 15.86 8.62
N ALA A 381 -16.96 16.06 9.60
CA ALA A 381 -17.52 14.97 10.40
C ALA A 381 -18.39 14.03 9.55
N ALA A 382 -19.23 14.58 8.67
CA ALA A 382 -20.02 13.81 7.73
C ALA A 382 -19.13 13.05 6.74
N ALA A 383 -18.09 13.69 6.19
CA ALA A 383 -17.14 13.03 5.30
C ALA A 383 -16.39 11.89 6.01
N LEU A 384 -15.98 12.08 7.28
CA LEU A 384 -15.33 11.05 8.09
C LEU A 384 -16.26 9.84 8.28
N PHE A 385 -17.53 10.09 8.60
CA PHE A 385 -18.54 9.04 8.69
C PHE A 385 -18.75 8.33 7.35
N SER A 386 -18.83 9.07 6.24
CA SER A 386 -19.02 8.50 4.90
C SER A 386 -17.85 7.61 4.48
N ILE A 387 -16.60 8.00 4.71
CA ILE A 387 -15.44 7.15 4.38
C ILE A 387 -15.33 5.94 5.32
N ALA A 388 -15.77 6.06 6.58
CA ALA A 388 -15.84 4.92 7.50
C ALA A 388 -16.89 3.90 7.03
N ALA A 389 -18.08 4.38 6.64
CA ALA A 389 -19.12 3.54 6.06
C ALA A 389 -18.63 2.88 4.75
N TYR A 390 -17.94 3.64 3.89
CA TYR A 390 -17.37 3.11 2.66
C TYR A 390 -16.29 2.05 2.92
N LEU A 391 -15.44 2.22 3.93
CA LEU A 391 -14.46 1.19 4.32
C LEU A 391 -15.15 -0.14 4.69
N VAL A 392 -16.23 -0.07 5.46
CA VAL A 392 -17.01 -1.26 5.84
C VAL A 392 -17.65 -1.91 4.61
N ILE A 393 -18.31 -1.13 3.75
CA ILE A 393 -18.96 -1.63 2.53
C ILE A 393 -17.94 -2.24 1.56
N SER A 394 -16.72 -1.69 1.50
CA SER A 394 -15.64 -2.20 0.66
C SER A 394 -15.01 -3.52 1.13
N GLY A 395 -15.45 -4.07 2.28
CA GLY A 395 -14.94 -5.32 2.84
C GLY A 395 -13.64 -5.18 3.63
N ILE A 396 -13.31 -3.97 4.12
CA ILE A 396 -12.10 -3.68 4.92
C ILE A 396 -10.84 -4.25 4.26
N VAL A 397 -10.67 -3.96 2.96
CA VAL A 397 -9.43 -4.34 2.27
C VAL A 397 -8.26 -3.51 2.79
N VAL A 398 -7.10 -4.14 2.96
CA VAL A 398 -5.90 -3.53 3.57
C VAL A 398 -5.54 -2.16 2.96
N ALA A 399 -5.63 -2.04 1.62
CA ALA A 399 -5.36 -0.78 0.94
C ALA A 399 -6.36 0.34 1.27
N ALA A 400 -7.62 0.00 1.47
CA ALA A 400 -8.68 0.93 1.86
C ALA A 400 -8.53 1.34 3.32
N GLU A 401 -8.15 0.43 4.21
CA GLU A 401 -7.90 0.71 5.63
C GLU A 401 -6.80 1.76 5.82
N ARG A 402 -5.65 1.58 5.17
CA ARG A 402 -4.55 2.57 5.24
C ARG A 402 -4.99 3.94 4.75
N SER A 403 -5.68 3.97 3.62
CA SER A 403 -6.21 5.20 3.03
C SER A 403 -7.21 5.89 3.95
N PHE A 404 -8.08 5.10 4.59
CA PHE A 404 -9.01 5.58 5.60
C PHE A 404 -8.28 6.18 6.80
N ILE A 405 -7.28 5.51 7.37
CA ILE A 405 -6.50 6.03 8.51
C ILE A 405 -5.85 7.37 8.15
N MET A 406 -5.23 7.45 6.96
CA MET A 406 -4.61 8.69 6.48
C MET A 406 -5.62 9.83 6.35
N LEU A 407 -6.76 9.59 5.70
CA LEU A 407 -7.82 10.60 5.54
C LEU A 407 -8.49 10.96 6.85
N ALA A 408 -8.69 9.99 7.75
CA ALA A 408 -9.28 10.20 9.05
C ALA A 408 -8.44 11.18 9.86
N VAL A 409 -7.11 11.01 9.91
CA VAL A 409 -6.20 11.97 10.55
C VAL A 409 -6.32 13.37 9.93
N MET A 410 -6.39 13.47 8.60
CA MET A 410 -6.56 14.75 7.92
C MET A 410 -7.91 15.42 8.23
N LEU A 411 -9.01 14.67 8.24
CA LEU A 411 -10.35 15.18 8.54
C LEU A 411 -10.51 15.53 10.02
N ILE A 412 -9.90 14.77 10.93
CA ILE A 412 -9.82 15.10 12.36
C ILE A 412 -9.02 16.39 12.55
N ALA A 413 -7.91 16.58 11.83
CA ALA A 413 -7.17 17.84 11.85
C ALA A 413 -8.05 19.02 11.42
N VAL A 414 -8.89 18.85 10.39
CA VAL A 414 -9.89 19.86 9.98
C VAL A 414 -10.88 20.16 11.10
N LEU A 415 -11.32 19.15 11.85
CA LEU A 415 -12.27 19.32 12.96
C LEU A 415 -11.69 20.18 14.10
N PHE A 416 -10.38 20.08 14.32
CA PHE A 416 -9.61 20.89 15.27
C PHE A 416 -9.06 22.19 14.66
N ASP A 417 -9.56 22.63 13.51
CA ASP A 417 -9.15 23.85 12.81
C ASP A 417 -7.65 23.90 12.47
N ARG A 418 -7.03 22.73 12.27
CA ARG A 418 -5.65 22.59 11.78
C ARG A 418 -5.62 22.37 10.27
N ALA A 419 -4.49 22.71 9.66
CA ALA A 419 -4.25 22.44 8.24
C ALA A 419 -4.24 20.92 7.99
N ALA A 420 -4.98 20.45 6.99
CA ALA A 420 -5.16 19.03 6.69
C ALA A 420 -3.92 18.42 6.01
N LEU A 421 -3.36 19.12 5.02
CA LEU A 421 -2.23 18.67 4.21
C LEU A 421 -0.92 19.24 4.76
N THR A 422 -0.30 18.53 5.70
CA THR A 422 1.00 18.92 6.27
C THR A 422 1.90 17.69 6.48
N MET A 423 3.23 17.89 6.46
CA MET A 423 4.19 16.83 6.80
C MET A 423 3.94 16.28 8.21
N ARG A 424 3.47 17.12 9.13
CA ARG A 424 3.12 16.73 10.49
C ARG A 424 1.95 15.76 10.53
N ASN A 425 0.87 16.03 9.79
CA ASN A 425 -0.26 15.12 9.73
C ASN A 425 0.12 13.81 9.03
N LEU A 426 0.97 13.86 8.00
CA LEU A 426 1.52 12.66 7.38
C LEU A 426 2.29 11.80 8.38
N ALA A 427 3.14 12.43 9.22
CA ALA A 427 3.86 11.72 10.28
C ALA A 427 2.90 11.14 11.35
N ILE A 428 1.85 11.85 11.73
CA ILE A 428 0.81 11.33 12.65
C ILE A 428 0.11 10.10 12.04
N SER A 429 -0.27 10.16 10.76
CA SER A 429 -0.88 9.02 10.07
C SER A 429 0.07 7.82 10.01
N ALA A 430 1.36 8.05 9.73
CA ALA A 430 2.36 6.99 9.72
C ALA A 430 2.51 6.34 11.11
N ILE A 431 2.58 7.15 12.18
CA ILE A 431 2.62 6.64 13.55
C ILE A 431 1.38 5.80 13.85
N ALA A 432 0.18 6.29 13.50
CA ALA A 432 -1.08 5.58 13.73
C ALA A 432 -1.10 4.21 13.03
N VAL A 433 -0.70 4.16 11.75
CA VAL A 433 -0.64 2.89 11.00
C VAL A 433 0.40 1.94 11.61
N ILE A 434 1.59 2.42 11.95
CA ILE A 434 2.66 1.58 12.54
C ILE A 434 2.24 1.02 13.90
N VAL A 435 1.48 1.79 14.71
CA VAL A 435 1.00 1.32 16.02
C VAL A 435 -0.12 0.30 15.88
N VAL A 436 -1.02 0.47 14.91
CA VAL A 436 -2.17 -0.42 14.71
C VAL A 436 -1.77 -1.73 14.03
N SER A 437 -0.94 -1.64 12.98
CA SER A 437 -0.52 -2.74 12.12
C SER A 437 0.98 -2.61 11.75
N PRO A 438 1.91 -2.91 12.68
CA PRO A 438 3.35 -2.76 12.44
C PRO A 438 3.90 -3.53 11.24
N HIS A 439 3.27 -4.67 10.90
CA HIS A 439 3.68 -5.54 9.79
C HIS A 439 3.58 -4.84 8.42
N GLU A 440 2.70 -3.84 8.28
CA GLU A 440 2.51 -3.06 7.05
C GLU A 440 3.78 -2.32 6.60
N VAL A 441 4.69 -1.99 7.52
CA VAL A 441 5.93 -1.27 7.21
C VAL A 441 6.83 -2.03 6.24
N VAL A 442 6.79 -3.36 6.30
CA VAL A 442 7.56 -4.24 5.40
C VAL A 442 6.92 -4.30 4.02
N GLY A 443 5.61 -4.00 3.92
CA GLY A 443 4.85 -4.06 2.68
C GLY A 443 5.20 -2.93 1.70
N PRO A 444 5.32 -3.23 0.39
CA PRO A 444 5.65 -2.22 -0.62
C PRO A 444 4.58 -1.12 -0.73
N SER A 445 3.31 -1.45 -0.46
CA SER A 445 2.22 -0.49 -0.56
C SER A 445 2.29 0.62 0.48
N PHE A 446 2.72 0.32 1.70
CA PHE A 446 2.95 1.33 2.75
C PHE A 446 4.10 2.25 2.34
N GLN A 447 5.25 1.66 1.99
CA GLN A 447 6.46 2.39 1.62
C GLN A 447 6.22 3.35 0.47
N MET A 448 5.62 2.86 -0.63
CA MET A 448 5.36 3.67 -1.82
C MET A 448 4.33 4.78 -1.56
N SER A 449 3.26 4.51 -0.80
CA SER A 449 2.21 5.50 -0.53
C SER A 449 2.70 6.65 0.35
N PHE A 450 3.41 6.33 1.43
CA PHE A 450 3.96 7.36 2.33
C PHE A 450 5.11 8.12 1.66
N ALA A 451 5.97 7.45 0.90
CA ALA A 451 7.04 8.12 0.14
C ALA A 451 6.47 9.09 -0.92
N ALA A 452 5.47 8.66 -1.69
CA ALA A 452 4.82 9.51 -2.69
C ALA A 452 4.15 10.73 -2.05
N THR A 453 3.43 10.52 -0.94
CA THR A 453 2.76 11.62 -0.22
C THR A 453 3.78 12.58 0.40
N ALA A 454 4.86 12.08 0.98
CA ALA A 454 5.94 12.90 1.53
C ALA A 454 6.63 13.72 0.43
N ALA A 455 6.91 13.11 -0.72
CA ALA A 455 7.49 13.79 -1.87
C ALA A 455 6.57 14.90 -2.40
N LEU A 456 5.26 14.64 -2.52
CA LEU A 456 4.30 15.62 -3.02
C LEU A 456 4.13 16.79 -2.06
N VAL A 457 3.94 16.52 -0.77
CA VAL A 457 3.81 17.58 0.26
C VAL A 457 5.11 18.37 0.39
N GLY A 458 6.27 17.70 0.37
CA GLY A 458 7.58 18.34 0.44
C GLY A 458 7.88 19.21 -0.79
N ALA A 459 7.60 18.70 -2.00
CA ALA A 459 7.76 19.45 -3.24
C ALA A 459 6.83 20.66 -3.31
N TYR A 460 5.57 20.50 -2.88
CA TYR A 460 4.62 21.61 -2.80
C TYR A 460 5.08 22.69 -1.82
N ALA A 461 5.55 22.31 -0.63
CA ALA A 461 6.09 23.25 0.35
C ALA A 461 7.31 24.01 -0.23
N GLY A 462 8.25 23.29 -0.84
CA GLY A 462 9.42 23.91 -1.47
C GLY A 462 9.07 24.85 -2.64
N TRP A 463 8.03 24.52 -3.42
CA TRP A 463 7.54 25.40 -4.48
C TRP A 463 6.81 26.64 -3.94
N ALA A 464 6.01 26.48 -2.89
CA ALA A 464 5.31 27.58 -2.23
C ALA A 464 6.28 28.58 -1.59
N ASP A 465 7.37 28.10 -0.97
CA ASP A 465 8.41 28.96 -0.39
C ASP A 465 9.24 29.72 -1.44
N HIS A 466 9.26 29.23 -2.69
CA HIS A 466 9.96 29.87 -3.81
C HIS A 466 9.16 30.98 -4.49
N ARG A 467 7.86 31.10 -4.18
CA ARG A 467 6.90 31.99 -4.82
C ARG A 467 6.53 33.15 -3.90
#